data_AF-A0A6A1URS7-F1
#
_entry.id   AF-A0A6A1URS7-F1
#
_cell.length_a   1.000
_cell.length_b   1.000
_cell.length_c   1.000
_cell.angle_alpha   90.00
_cell.angle_beta   90.00
_cell.angle_gamma   90.00
#
_symmetry.space_group_name_H-M   'P 1'
#
loop_
_entity.id
_entity.type
_entity.pdbx_description
1 polymer ?
#
loop_
_entity_poly.entity_id
_entity_poly.type
_entity_poly.pdbx_seq_one_letter_code
_entity_poly.pdbx_strand_id
1 'polypeptide(L)'
;MVDNCSTTARLGARKWAPRFDYILTQQALVSVDANTPINQDLISNFLSDPVHGAIEVCAQLRPTVDISVPPDADFVRPELRQTSP
;
A
#
# COMPACT_ATOMS: atom_id res chain seq x y z
N MET A 1 -0.58 -10.16 -6.00
CA MET A 1 0.14 -9.60 -4.83
C MET A 1 -0.20 -10.36 -3.54
N VAL A 2 -1.38 -10.16 -2.94
CA VAL A 2 -1.74 -10.69 -1.59
C VAL A 2 -1.45 -12.18 -1.39
N ASP A 3 -1.80 -13.02 -2.36
CA ASP A 3 -1.67 -14.48 -2.19
C ASP A 3 -0.24 -15.01 -2.33
N ASN A 4 0.69 -14.22 -2.84
CA ASN A 4 2.10 -14.59 -2.84
C ASN A 4 2.77 -14.34 -1.47
N CYS A 5 2.10 -13.64 -0.55
CA CYS A 5 2.58 -13.40 0.82
C CYS A 5 2.32 -14.61 1.75
N SER A 6 2.69 -14.49 3.03
CA SER A 6 2.48 -15.53 4.05
C SER A 6 0.99 -15.75 4.36
N THR A 7 0.64 -16.89 4.97
CA THR A 7 -0.73 -17.19 5.42
C THR A 7 -1.30 -16.09 6.31
N THR A 8 -0.50 -15.56 7.23
CA THR A 8 -0.89 -14.46 8.13
C THR A 8 -1.26 -13.20 7.34
N ALA A 9 -0.45 -12.82 6.35
CA ALA A 9 -0.74 -11.66 5.50
C ALA A 9 -2.00 -11.88 4.63
N ARG A 10 -2.19 -13.09 4.09
CA ARG A 10 -3.36 -13.46 3.29
C ARG A 10 -4.67 -13.35 4.07
N LEU A 11 -4.68 -13.85 5.30
CA LEU A 11 -5.83 -13.76 6.21
C LEU A 11 -6.05 -12.32 6.68
N GLY A 12 -4.96 -11.62 7.00
CA GLY A 12 -4.99 -10.22 7.42
C GLY A 12 -5.61 -9.33 6.34
N ALA A 13 -5.11 -9.37 5.11
CA ALA A 13 -5.64 -8.56 4.01
C ALA A 13 -7.14 -8.81 3.79
N ARG A 14 -7.58 -10.08 3.78
CA ARG A 14 -9.01 -10.43 3.60
C ARG A 14 -9.90 -9.92 4.73
N LYS A 15 -9.40 -9.92 5.97
CA LYS A 15 -10.15 -9.44 7.13
C LYS A 15 -10.19 -7.91 7.21
N TRP A 16 -9.09 -7.23 6.89
CA TRP A 16 -8.92 -5.81 7.17
C TRP A 16 -9.17 -4.91 5.96
N ALA A 17 -8.94 -5.36 4.72
CA ALA A 17 -9.19 -4.54 3.53
C ALA A 17 -10.64 -4.00 3.45
N PRO A 18 -11.69 -4.81 3.71
CA PRO A 18 -13.06 -4.30 3.72
C PRO A 18 -13.33 -3.24 4.79
N ARG A 19 -12.54 -3.20 5.87
CA ARG A 19 -12.68 -2.18 6.93
C ARG A 19 -12.17 -0.82 6.46
N PHE A 20 -11.07 -0.80 5.71
CA PHE A 20 -10.54 0.41 5.09
C PHE A 20 -11.46 0.92 3.98
N ASP A 21 -12.01 0.03 3.15
CA ASP A 21 -13.03 0.40 2.17
C ASP A 21 -14.23 1.09 2.85
N TYR A 22 -14.84 0.43 3.83
CA TYR A 22 -16.01 0.97 4.51
C TYR A 22 -15.73 2.30 5.19
N ILE A 23 -14.60 2.46 5.91
CA ILE A 23 -14.33 3.71 6.63
C ILE A 23 -14.03 4.88 5.66
N LEU A 24 -13.32 4.61 4.55
CA LEU A 24 -13.07 5.64 3.55
C LEU A 24 -14.37 6.04 2.85
N THR A 25 -15.14 5.06 2.39
CA THR A 25 -16.41 5.30 1.69
C THR A 25 -17.43 6.00 2.58
N GLN A 26 -17.57 5.58 3.84
CA GLN A 26 -18.60 6.10 4.75
C GLN A 26 -18.23 7.42 5.43
N GLN A 27 -16.95 7.76 5.55
CA GLN A 27 -16.52 8.96 6.28
C GLN A 27 -15.67 9.90 5.44
N ALA A 28 -14.58 9.40 4.86
CA ALA A 28 -13.65 10.25 4.11
C ALA A 28 -14.31 10.81 2.84
N LEU A 29 -14.92 9.95 2.02
CA LEU A 29 -15.59 10.39 0.78
C LEU A 29 -16.80 11.29 1.09
N VAL A 30 -17.58 10.95 2.11
CA VAL A 30 -18.69 11.80 2.58
C VAL A 30 -18.20 13.19 3.00
N SER A 31 -17.04 13.27 3.66
CA SER A 31 -16.46 14.56 4.08
C SER A 31 -16.02 15.41 2.88
N VAL A 32 -15.53 14.76 1.82
CA VAL A 32 -15.19 15.41 0.54
C VAL A 32 -16.45 15.91 -0.16
N ASP A 33 -17.49 15.08 -0.29
CA ASP A 33 -18.76 15.45 -0.91
C ASP A 33 -19.46 16.61 -0.16
N ALA A 34 -19.30 16.65 1.16
CA ALA A 34 -19.77 17.73 2.01
C ALA A 34 -18.93 19.02 1.93
N ASN A 35 -17.84 19.04 1.15
CA ASN A 35 -16.87 20.13 1.07
C ASN A 35 -16.36 20.56 2.46
N THR A 36 -16.09 19.59 3.34
CA THR A 36 -15.52 19.88 4.67
C THR A 36 -14.21 20.66 4.52
N PRO A 37 -13.99 21.75 5.29
CA PRO A 37 -12.77 22.54 5.21
C PRO A 37 -11.51 21.71 5.43
N ILE A 38 -10.45 22.05 4.69
CA ILE A 38 -9.14 21.39 4.83
C ILE A 38 -8.54 21.73 6.19
N ASN A 39 -8.11 20.69 6.92
CA ASN A 39 -7.31 20.87 8.11
C ASN A 39 -5.86 21.22 7.70
N GLN A 40 -5.51 22.50 7.77
CA GLN A 40 -4.20 23.01 7.37
C GLN A 40 -3.06 22.50 8.28
N ASP A 41 -3.34 22.18 9.54
CA ASP A 41 -2.34 21.63 10.45
C ASP A 41 -1.91 20.22 10.00
N LEU A 42 -2.84 19.40 9.49
CA LEU A 42 -2.50 18.09 8.93
C LEU A 42 -1.61 18.21 7.69
N ILE A 43 -1.86 19.21 6.83
CA ILE A 43 -1.01 19.47 5.65
C ILE A 43 0.37 19.95 6.09
N SER A 44 0.44 20.90 7.03
CA SER A 44 1.70 21.39 7.56
C SER A 44 2.52 20.26 8.19
N ASN A 45 1.90 19.44 9.05
CA ASN A 45 2.54 18.32 9.69
C ASN A 45 3.02 17.28 8.67
N PHE A 46 2.22 17.00 7.64
CA PHE A 46 2.65 16.12 6.56
C PHE A 46 3.91 16.64 5.87
N LEU A 47 4.01 17.93 5.55
CA LEU A 47 5.19 18.49 4.88
C LEU A 47 6.43 18.53 5.78
N SER A 48 6.25 18.68 7.08
CA SER A 48 7.33 18.78 8.06
C SER A 48 7.63 17.47 8.80
N ASP A 49 7.02 16.36 8.43
CA ASP A 49 7.18 15.10 9.16
C ASP A 49 8.65 14.63 9.07
N PRO A 50 9.33 14.38 10.21
CA PRO A 50 10.73 13.94 10.20
C PRO A 50 10.94 12.59 9.50
N VAL A 51 9.88 11.81 9.27
CA VAL A 51 9.94 10.55 8.54
C VAL A 51 10.49 10.71 7.12
N HIS A 52 10.32 11.87 6.48
CA HIS A 52 10.83 12.12 5.13
C HIS A 52 12.36 11.99 5.07
N GLY A 53 13.06 12.63 6.01
CA GLY A 53 14.52 12.52 6.11
C GLY A 53 14.98 11.13 6.55
N ALA A 54 14.22 10.47 7.43
CA ALA A 54 14.52 9.10 7.83
C ALA A 54 14.40 8.11 6.65
N ILE A 55 13.38 8.27 5.80
CA ILE A 55 13.19 7.45 4.59
C ILE A 55 14.31 7.71 3.58
N GLU A 56 14.76 8.95 3.42
CA GLU A 56 15.90 9.29 2.55
C GLU A 56 17.18 8.52 2.97
N VAL A 57 17.50 8.49 4.26
CA VAL A 57 18.64 7.72 4.77
C VAL A 57 18.46 6.23 4.52
N CYS A 58 17.27 5.66 4.81
CA CYS A 58 16.98 4.26 4.50
C CYS A 58 17.11 3.95 3.00
N ALA A 59 16.74 4.88 2.13
CA ALA A 59 16.82 4.71 0.69
C ALA A 59 18.26 4.64 0.17
N GLN A 60 19.25 5.19 0.88
CA GLN A 60 20.67 5.03 0.54
C GLN A 60 21.16 3.57 0.73
N LEU A 61 20.43 2.76 1.50
CA LEU A 61 20.76 1.37 1.80
C LEU A 61 20.02 0.37 0.90
N ARG A 62 19.15 0.84 -0.01
CA ARG A 62 18.43 -0.05 -0.94
C ARG A 62 19.41 -0.66 -1.95
N PRO A 63 19.19 -1.90 -2.41
CA PRO A 63 19.88 -2.40 -3.59
C PRO A 63 19.64 -1.47 -4.79
N THR A 64 20.67 -1.23 -5.59
CA THR A 64 20.61 -0.33 -6.76
C THR A 64 19.89 -0.94 -7.96
N VAL A 65 19.26 -2.11 -7.78
CA VAL A 65 18.50 -2.83 -8.81
C VAL A 65 17.05 -2.91 -8.40
N ASP A 66 16.17 -2.58 -9.33
CA ASP A 66 14.73 -2.69 -9.14
C ASP A 66 14.25 -4.11 -9.44
N ILE A 67 13.17 -4.52 -8.77
CA ILE A 67 12.55 -5.82 -9.02
C ILE A 67 11.80 -5.81 -10.36
N SER A 68 12.02 -6.82 -11.20
CA SER A 68 11.23 -7.08 -12.41
C SER A 68 10.38 -8.33 -12.20
N VAL A 69 9.05 -8.17 -12.26
CA VAL A 69 8.08 -9.28 -12.04
C VAL A 69 7.07 -9.31 -13.18
N PRO A 70 7.25 -10.19 -14.19
CA PRO A 70 6.31 -10.32 -15.29
C PRO A 70 5.06 -11.13 -14.88
N PRO A 71 3.95 -11.07 -15.65
CA PRO A 71 2.73 -11.84 -15.37
C PRO A 71 2.93 -13.37 -15.36
N ASP A 72 3.87 -13.89 -16.14
CA ASP A 72 4.24 -15.30 -16.27
C ASP A 72 5.43 -15.70 -15.37
N ALA A 73 5.72 -14.91 -14.33
CA ALA A 73 6.81 -15.17 -13.41
C ALA A 73 6.78 -16.60 -12.84
N ASP A 74 7.86 -17.35 -13.03
CA ASP A 74 8.03 -18.71 -12.53
C ASP A 74 8.52 -18.76 -11.06
N PHE A 75 8.97 -17.64 -10.53
CA PHE A 75 9.45 -17.47 -9.16
C PHE A 75 8.35 -17.07 -8.16
N VAL A 76 7.07 -17.11 -8.55
CA VAL A 76 5.93 -17.03 -7.61
C VAL A 76 5.55 -18.41 -7.06
N ARG A 77 4.65 -18.42 -6.06
CA ARG A 77 4.04 -19.65 -5.55
C ARG A 77 3.52 -20.54 -6.69
N PRO A 78 3.77 -21.87 -6.68
CA PRO A 78 3.38 -22.76 -7.78
C PRO A 78 1.91 -22.63 -8.19
N GLU A 79 1.00 -22.48 -7.24
CA GLU A 79 -0.44 -22.33 -7.46
C GLU A 79 -0.86 -20.98 -8.09
N LEU A 80 0.06 -20.02 -8.19
CA LEU A 80 -0.17 -18.70 -8.80
C LEU A 80 0.51 -18.54 -10.17
N ARG A 81 1.35 -19.49 -10.59
CA ARG A 81 2.03 -19.42 -11.88
C ARG A 81 1.02 -19.58 -13.00
N GLN A 82 1.13 -18.72 -14.01
CA GLN A 82 0.35 -18.82 -15.25
C GLN A 82 1.29 -19.32 -16.35
N THR A 83 0.84 -20.32 -17.12
CA THR A 83 1.50 -20.65 -18.38
C THR A 83 1.08 -19.63 -19.41
N SER A 84 2.03 -18.92 -20.02
CA SER A 84 1.79 -18.14 -21.23
C SER A 84 1.12 -19.04 -22.28
N PRO A 85 0.11 -18.53 -23.03
CA PRO A 85 -0.52 -19.28 -24.10
C PRO A 85 0.46 -19.67 -25.22
#